data_AF-A0A522DC73-F1
#
_entry.id   AF-A0A522DC73-F1
#
_cell.length_a   1.000
_cell.length_b   1.000
_cell.length_c   1.000
_cell.angle_alpha   90.00
_cell.angle_beta   90.00
_cell.angle_gamma   90.00
#
_symmetry.space_group_name_H-M   'P 1'
#
loop_
_entity.id
_entity.type
_entity.pdbx_description
1 polymer ?
#
loop_
_entity_poly.entity_id
_entity_poly.type
_entity_poly.pdbx_seq_one_letter_code
_entity_poly.pdbx_strand_id
1 'polypeptide(L)' 'MDTGAVSEMLHNSLSQYYISAMLVMAPAVRIFMRAGFKPWPALLLLIPYVGPIFAAAYLAFIKWPRTKEMKS' A
#
# COMPACT_ATOMS: atom_id res chain seq x y z
N MET A 1 7.48 -32.73 -2.39
CA MET A 1 7.30 -31.28 -2.19
C MET A 1 7.73 -31.02 -0.76
N ASP A 2 8.98 -30.60 -0.55
CA ASP A 2 9.59 -30.50 0.78
C ASP A 2 8.94 -29.36 1.57
N THR A 3 8.09 -29.74 2.53
CA THR A 3 7.36 -28.81 3.41
C THR A 3 8.29 -27.97 4.30
N GLY A 4 9.52 -28.43 4.54
CA GLY A 4 10.53 -27.68 5.29
C GLY A 4 10.99 -26.38 4.61
N ALA A 5 11.21 -26.42 3.30
CA ALA A 5 11.67 -25.24 2.53
C ALA A 5 10.61 -24.13 2.48
N VAL A 6 9.33 -24.50 2.44
CA VAL A 6 8.21 -23.53 2.40
C VAL A 6 8.07 -22.81 3.74
N SER A 7 8.22 -23.51 4.86
CA SER A 7 8.20 -22.90 6.20
C SER A 7 9.34 -21.93 6.43
N GLU A 8 10.55 -22.26 5.95
CA GLU A 8 11.71 -21.39 6.04
C GLU A 8 11.54 -20.12 5.18
N MET A 9 10.97 -20.27 3.97
CA MET A 9 10.60 -19.15 3.12
C MET A 9 9.54 -18.24 3.76
N LEU A 10 8.55 -18.79 4.48
CA LEU A 10 7.53 -18.01 5.19
C LEU A 10 8.07 -17.28 6.42
N HIS A 11 9.14 -17.80 7.04
CA HIS A 11 9.81 -17.17 8.17
C HIS A 11 10.79 -16.06 7.77
N ASN A 12 11.13 -15.94 6.48
CA ASN A 12 11.99 -14.88 5.99
C ASN A 12 11.32 -13.51 6.12
N SER A 13 12.06 -12.55 6.69
CA SER A 13 11.57 -11.18 6.96
C SER A 13 11.10 -10.46 5.69
N LEU A 14 11.69 -10.76 4.53
CA LEU A 14 11.25 -10.22 3.24
C LEU A 14 9.90 -10.78 2.80
N SER A 15 9.66 -12.09 2.97
CA SER A 15 8.39 -12.72 2.60
C SER A 15 7.23 -12.17 3.42
N GLN A 16 7.41 -12.01 4.74
CA GLN A 16 6.42 -11.38 5.62
C GLN A 16 6.11 -9.94 5.21
N TYR A 17 7.15 -9.19 4.82
CA TYR A 17 6.98 -7.84 4.29
C TYR A 17 6.12 -7.84 3.03
N TYR A 18 6.40 -8.68 2.03
CA TYR A 18 5.61 -8.70 0.80
C TYR A 18 4.16 -9.16 1.02
N ILE A 19 3.93 -10.14 1.91
CA ILE A 19 2.57 -10.58 2.27
C ILE A 19 1.79 -9.43 2.91
N SER A 20 2.38 -8.75 3.90
CA SER A 20 1.75 -7.60 4.54
C SER A 20 1.55 -6.42 3.58
N ALA A 21 2.52 -6.13 2.71
CA ALA A 21 2.42 -5.12 1.68
C ALA A 21 1.25 -5.41 0.73
N MET A 22 1.08 -6.64 0.25
CA MET A 22 -0.07 -7.02 -0.57
C MET A 22 -1.41 -6.87 0.17
N LEU A 23 -1.45 -7.24 1.45
CA LEU A 23 -2.65 -7.11 2.28
C LEU A 23 -3.07 -5.64 2.43
N VAL A 24 -2.11 -4.73 2.60
CA VAL A 24 -2.32 -3.29 2.79
C VAL A 24 -2.46 -2.54 1.46
N MET A 25 -1.99 -3.11 0.35
CA MET A 25 -2.09 -2.48 -0.97
C MET A 25 -3.54 -2.28 -1.40
N ALA A 26 -4.42 -3.26 -1.17
CA ALA A 26 -5.84 -3.16 -1.52
C ALA A 26 -6.56 -1.98 -0.83
N PRO A 27 -6.51 -1.82 0.51
CA PRO A 27 -7.09 -0.65 1.17
C PRO A 27 -6.38 0.65 0.78
N ALA A 28 -5.06 0.65 0.58
CA ALA A 28 -4.35 1.84 0.13
C ALA A 28 -4.82 2.33 -1.24
N VAL A 29 -4.96 1.44 -2.22
CA VAL A 29 -5.52 1.77 -3.55
C VAL A 29 -6.92 2.35 -3.41
N ARG A 30 -7.77 1.78 -2.54
CA ARG A 30 -9.11 2.34 -2.26
C ARG A 30 -9.04 3.74 -1.67
N ILE A 31 -8.12 4.01 -0.75
CA ILE A 31 -7.92 5.35 -0.16
C ILE A 31 -7.52 6.34 -1.25
N PHE A 32 -6.53 6.01 -2.09
CA PHE A 32 -6.10 6.87 -3.20
C PHE A 32 -7.24 7.15 -4.18
N MET A 33 -8.00 6.13 -4.59
CA MET A 33 -9.15 6.31 -5.50
C MET A 33 -10.27 7.15 -4.86
N ARG A 34 -10.59 6.92 -3.57
CA ARG A 34 -11.60 7.71 -2.85
C ARG A 34 -11.19 9.16 -2.67
N ALA A 35 -9.90 9.40 -2.46
CA ALA A 35 -9.33 10.74 -2.39
C ALA A 35 -9.21 11.39 -3.78
N GLY A 36 -9.65 10.75 -4.87
CA GLY A 36 -9.59 11.31 -6.22
C GLY A 36 -8.19 11.32 -6.84
N PHE A 37 -7.25 10.57 -6.25
CA PHE A 37 -5.90 10.40 -6.78
C PHE A 37 -5.81 9.19 -7.72
N LYS A 38 -4.84 9.24 -8.63
CA LYS A 38 -4.44 8.06 -9.42
C LYS A 38 -3.93 6.95 -8.48
N PRO A 39 -4.10 5.67 -8.82
CA PRO A 39 -3.67 4.55 -7.97
C PRO A 39 -2.15 4.29 -7.96
N TRP A 40 -1.39 4.94 -8.86
CA TRP A 40 0.06 4.81 -8.97
C TRP A 40 0.86 4.99 -7.66
N PRO A 41 0.53 5.92 -6.75
CA PRO A 41 1.25 6.08 -5.49
C PRO A 41 1.11 4.86 -4.56
N ALA A 42 0.09 4.02 -4.75
CA ALA A 42 -0.03 2.78 -3.98
C ALA A 42 1.08 1.77 -4.32
N LEU A 43 1.70 1.86 -5.50
CA LEU A 43 2.84 1.01 -5.87
C LEU A 43 4.08 1.29 -5.01
N LEU A 44 4.17 2.47 -4.39
CA LEU A 44 5.25 2.79 -3.45
C LEU A 44 5.26 1.79 -2.28
N LEU A 45 4.11 1.24 -1.87
CA LEU A 45 4.00 0.24 -0.80
C LEU A 45 4.74 -1.07 -1.08
N LEU A 46 5.16 -1.32 -2.32
CA LEU A 46 6.00 -2.48 -2.66
C LEU A 46 7.48 -2.28 -2.27
N ILE A 47 7.88 -1.05 -1.97
CA ILE A 47 9.25 -0.72 -1.58
C ILE A 47 9.39 -0.86 -0.05
N PRO A 48 10.16 -1.85 0.45
CA PRO A 48 10.37 -2.03 1.88
C PRO A 48 10.96 -0.81 2.57
N TYR A 49 10.46 -0.55 3.78
CA TYR A 49 10.81 0.55 4.68
C TYR A 49 10.43 1.95 4.19
N VAL A 50 10.81 2.32 2.97
CA VAL A 50 10.65 3.68 2.45
C VAL A 50 9.28 3.90 1.80
N GLY A 51 8.74 2.87 1.15
CA GLY A 51 7.46 2.91 0.45
C GLY A 51 6.27 3.42 1.25
N PRO A 52 5.99 2.82 2.43
CA PRO A 52 4.92 3.26 3.31
C PRO A 52 5.09 4.71 3.79
N ILE A 53 6.33 5.11 4.09
CA ILE A 53 6.66 6.47 4.55
C ILE A 53 6.36 7.48 3.44
N PHE A 54 6.80 7.21 2.21
CA PHE A 54 6.51 8.08 1.06
C PHE A 54 5.03 8.11 0.71
N ALA A 55 4.33 6.99 0.74
CA ALA A 55 2.89 6.95 0.49
C ALA A 55 2.12 7.77 1.53
N ALA A 56 2.48 7.66 2.81
CA ALA A 56 1.89 8.43 3.90
C ALA A 56 2.22 9.92 3.79
N ALA A 57 3.48 10.28 3.53
CA ALA A 57 3.90 11.66 3.33
C ALA A 57 3.19 12.28 2.11
N TYR A 58 3.08 11.54 1.01
CA TYR A 58 2.35 11.99 -0.17
C TYR A 58 0.89 12.28 0.17
N LEU A 59 0.18 11.36 0.83
CA LEU A 59 -1.20 11.57 1.30
C LEU A 59 -1.33 12.74 2.29
N ALA A 60 -0.34 12.94 3.16
CA ALA A 60 -0.36 13.99 4.19
C ALA A 60 -0.14 15.40 3.61
N PHE A 61 0.75 15.54 2.62
CA PHE A 61 1.13 16.84 2.08
C PHE A 61 0.46 17.19 0.75
N ILE A 62 -0.12 16.21 0.05
CA ILE A 62 -0.82 16.51 -1.20
C ILE A 62 -2.08 17.31 -0.93
N LYS A 63 -2.39 18.24 -1.83
CA LYS A 63 -3.67 18.95 -1.84
C LYS A 63 -4.78 17.97 -2.18
N TRP A 64 -5.60 17.64 -1.20
CA TRP A 64 -6.78 16.79 -1.39
C TRP A 64 -7.72 17.47 -2.39
N PRO A 65 -8.15 16.77 -3.46
CA PRO A 65 -9.26 17.24 -4.28
C PRO A 65 -10.41 17.54 -3.34
N ARG A 66 -10.96 18.76 -3.40
CA ARG A 66 -12.19 19.05 -2.66
C ARG A 66 -13.19 18.00 -3.10
N THR A 67 -13.63 17.16 -2.16
CA THR A 67 -14.78 16.29 -2.33
C THR A 67 -15.82 17.15 -3.03
N LYS A 68 -16.19 16.79 -4.28
CA LYS A 68 -17.29 17.48 -4.95
C LYS A 68 -18.44 17.39 -3.97
N GLU A 69 -18.83 18.53 -3.41
CA GLU A 69 -20.01 18.64 -2.58
C GLU A 69 -21.12 17.95 -3.36
N MET A 70 -21.67 16.89 -2.78
CA MET A 70 -22.91 16.32 -3.26
C MET A 70 -23.95 17.43 -3.14
N LYS A 71 -24.10 18.18 -4.22
CA LYS A 71 -25.22 19.06 -4.46
C LYS A 71 -26.40 18.12 -4.72
N SER A 72 -27.08 17.72 -3.65
CA SER A 72 -28.42 17.13 -3.67
C SER A 72 -29.43 18.17 -3.22
#